data_AF-A0AAV0U3F0-F1
#
_entry.id   AF-A0AAV0U3F0-F1
#
_cell.length_a   1.000
_cell.length_b   1.000
_cell.length_c   1.000
_cell.angle_alpha   90.00
_cell.angle_beta   90.00
_cell.angle_gamma   90.00
#
_symmetry.space_group_name_H-M   'P 1'
#
loop_
_entity.id
_entity.type
_entity.pdbx_description
1 polymer ?
#
loop_
_entity_poly.entity_id
_entity_poly.type
_entity_poly.pdbx_seq_one_letter_code
_entity_poly.pdbx_strand_id
1 'polypeptide(L)'
;MCVPLGSPLDGYFSPFSLDEPSEKLFKRNGSLETIAPIINVAKEALNQPIPTNKWWGNLIHVNPKDLSENYPVWAQPYAMILKKARPFGLMAYYPFTYREIAPKVDGVVKYYEHGIHNDLTLSAQEFNVTKPVYEIYSWDDIGINLRICDPSTKKCMDSALLSGMAFISGKYDGLTPRIDTEHNITSVDNSTPGKYVIHLNNTQKWVLYASESISFRVEESVMFSVDESGSSLVADGGYHGTIRLAVLPEGADDTVYDKYAPCLVRGGTVSMESRTAYSINWDVEGSTCESVGLLHFALPHQVASLTGSPTTANTPGAIALHSTTRGLMVAQVSNKWCFVEPVSEIEIDFWPARRPTPMVVEEFDMLRTLKDDITANWSMNASSWYFNGKNFQKYASLCLMAADSSVVGPDTTLLTFCMEKLEKLINGSINTSEQHLNSPSCLRNVVPRDCVQSNF
;
A
#
# COMPACT_ATOMS: atom_id res chain seq x y z
N MET A 1 -11.57 22.63 -9.05
CA MET A 1 -11.22 22.35 -10.46
C MET A 1 -9.72 22.22 -10.55
N CYS A 2 -9.22 21.18 -11.21
CA CYS A 2 -7.79 21.06 -11.49
C CYS A 2 -7.33 22.28 -12.30
N VAL A 3 -6.17 22.83 -11.97
CA VAL A 3 -5.55 23.88 -12.79
C VAL A 3 -5.32 23.29 -14.18
N PRO A 4 -5.63 23.99 -15.28
CA PRO A 4 -5.28 23.52 -16.62
C PRO A 4 -3.76 23.45 -16.71
N LEU A 5 -3.23 22.25 -16.60
CA LEU A 5 -1.86 21.94 -16.94
C LEU A 5 -1.85 21.71 -18.45
N GLY A 6 -0.80 22.14 -19.14
CA GLY A 6 -0.67 21.99 -20.59
C GLY A 6 -0.88 20.53 -21.04
N SER A 7 -1.07 20.33 -22.35
CA SER A 7 -1.25 19.01 -22.95
C SER A 7 -0.30 17.97 -22.33
N PRO A 8 -0.80 16.78 -21.93
CA PRO A 8 0.05 15.73 -21.39
C PRO A 8 1.26 15.52 -22.31
N LEU A 9 2.47 15.55 -21.76
CA LEU A 9 3.61 15.04 -22.48
C LEU A 9 3.48 13.51 -22.49
N ASP A 10 3.13 12.95 -23.65
CA ASP A 10 3.18 11.51 -23.90
C ASP A 10 4.59 11.00 -23.53
N GLY A 11 4.69 10.00 -22.64
CA GLY A 11 5.97 9.34 -22.36
C GLY A 11 6.24 8.88 -20.94
N TYR A 12 5.70 9.53 -19.90
CA TYR A 12 6.12 9.23 -18.51
C TYR A 12 5.73 7.83 -18.03
N PHE A 13 4.62 7.29 -18.54
CA PHE A 13 4.22 5.89 -18.32
C PHE A 13 4.46 5.00 -19.54
N SER A 14 5.22 5.49 -20.53
CA SER A 14 5.65 4.64 -21.62
C SER A 14 6.68 3.62 -21.13
N PRO A 15 6.66 2.40 -21.68
CA PRO A 15 7.65 1.39 -21.34
C PRO A 15 9.05 1.88 -21.71
N PHE A 16 10.04 1.61 -20.85
CA PHE A 16 11.46 1.85 -21.17
C PHE A 16 11.92 0.97 -22.35
N SER A 17 11.50 -0.30 -22.35
CA SER A 17 11.60 -1.22 -23.47
C SER A 17 10.46 -2.24 -23.40
N LEU A 18 10.09 -2.81 -24.54
CA LEU A 18 9.14 -3.94 -24.67
C LEU A 18 9.86 -5.27 -24.91
N ASP A 19 11.18 -5.27 -25.02
CA ASP A 19 11.97 -6.47 -25.22
C ASP A 19 11.90 -7.37 -23.99
N GLU A 20 11.84 -8.68 -24.23
CA GLU A 20 11.90 -9.64 -23.14
C GLU A 20 13.29 -9.63 -22.46
N PRO A 21 13.37 -9.85 -21.14
CA PRO A 21 14.64 -10.02 -20.47
C PRO A 21 15.44 -11.18 -21.07
N SER A 22 16.74 -10.98 -21.26
CA SER A 22 17.63 -12.00 -21.85
C SER A 22 17.57 -13.33 -21.09
N GLU A 23 17.08 -14.40 -21.69
CA GLU A 23 17.02 -15.72 -21.06
C GLU A 23 18.40 -16.34 -20.79
N LYS A 24 19.44 -15.83 -21.48
CA LYS A 24 20.83 -16.19 -21.21
C LYS A 24 21.32 -15.65 -19.86
N LEU A 25 20.90 -14.43 -19.51
CA LEU A 25 21.29 -13.75 -18.27
C LEU A 25 20.31 -14.05 -17.12
N PHE A 26 19.02 -14.18 -17.46
CA PHE A 26 17.91 -14.34 -16.52
C PHE A 26 17.20 -15.66 -16.76
N LYS A 27 17.59 -16.70 -16.03
CA LYS A 27 16.94 -18.01 -16.16
C LYS A 27 15.54 -17.96 -15.56
N ARG A 28 14.53 -18.40 -16.30
CA ARG A 28 13.17 -18.52 -15.75
C ARG A 28 13.14 -19.60 -14.68
N ASN A 29 12.54 -19.29 -13.53
CA ASN A 29 12.46 -20.23 -12.41
C ASN A 29 11.18 -20.00 -11.57
N GLY A 30 10.35 -21.04 -11.47
CA GLY A 30 9.12 -21.03 -10.67
C GLY A 30 9.33 -21.32 -9.18
N SER A 31 10.55 -21.57 -8.71
CA SER A 31 10.79 -21.98 -7.32
C SER A 31 10.42 -20.93 -6.27
N LEU A 32 10.12 -19.68 -6.63
CA LEU A 32 9.59 -18.70 -5.68
C LEU A 32 8.17 -19.03 -5.23
N GLU A 33 7.40 -19.77 -6.01
CA GLU A 33 6.03 -20.17 -5.65
C GLU A 33 5.99 -21.06 -4.40
N THR A 34 7.09 -21.75 -4.09
CA THR A 34 7.19 -22.56 -2.86
C THR A 34 7.50 -21.72 -1.63
N ILE A 35 8.18 -20.57 -1.79
CA ILE A 35 8.61 -19.68 -0.70
C ILE A 35 7.54 -18.64 -0.39
N ALA A 36 6.90 -18.10 -1.43
CA ALA A 36 5.84 -17.10 -1.35
C ALA A 36 4.64 -17.57 -2.17
N PRO A 37 3.89 -18.57 -1.67
CA PRO A 37 2.73 -19.08 -2.40
C PRO A 37 1.71 -17.96 -2.61
N ILE A 38 1.12 -17.96 -3.79
CA ILE A 38 0.02 -17.08 -4.15
C ILE A 38 -1.26 -17.73 -3.63
N ILE A 39 -1.95 -17.05 -2.73
CA ILE A 39 -3.25 -17.45 -2.18
C ILE A 39 -4.27 -16.35 -2.41
N ASN A 40 -5.55 -16.69 -2.32
CA ASN A 40 -6.66 -15.74 -2.44
C ASN A 40 -6.60 -14.85 -3.70
N VAL A 41 -6.07 -15.35 -4.82
CA VAL A 41 -6.09 -14.65 -6.12
C VAL A 41 -6.97 -15.44 -7.07
N ALA A 42 -7.90 -14.76 -7.74
CA ALA A 42 -8.81 -15.39 -8.69
C ALA A 42 -8.01 -16.00 -9.86
N LYS A 43 -8.48 -17.12 -10.38
CA LYS A 43 -7.77 -17.86 -11.44
C LYS A 43 -7.54 -17.02 -12.69
N GLU A 44 -8.53 -16.21 -13.06
CA GLU A 44 -8.47 -15.27 -14.19
C GLU A 44 -7.39 -14.18 -14.00
N ALA A 45 -7.12 -13.78 -12.76
CA ALA A 45 -6.12 -12.76 -12.42
C ALA A 45 -4.69 -13.32 -12.41
N LEU A 46 -4.49 -14.65 -12.47
CA LEU A 46 -3.16 -15.26 -12.57
C LEU A 46 -2.51 -15.09 -13.95
N ASN A 47 -3.27 -14.64 -14.96
CA ASN A 47 -2.76 -14.39 -16.31
C ASN A 47 -2.01 -13.04 -16.46
N GLN A 48 -2.10 -12.19 -15.43
CA GLN A 48 -1.44 -10.89 -15.36
C GLN A 48 -0.35 -10.89 -14.29
N PRO A 49 0.67 -10.00 -14.38
CA PRO A 49 1.71 -9.90 -13.37
C PRO A 49 1.11 -9.54 -12.00
N ILE A 50 1.35 -10.37 -11.00
CA ILE A 50 0.91 -10.08 -9.63
C ILE A 50 1.91 -9.10 -9.00
N PRO A 51 1.46 -7.90 -8.57
CA PRO A 51 2.37 -6.89 -8.05
C PRO A 51 2.90 -7.29 -6.67
N THR A 52 4.20 -7.08 -6.46
CA THR A 52 4.85 -7.25 -5.16
C THR A 52 4.99 -5.91 -4.45
N ASN A 53 5.37 -5.93 -3.16
CA ASN A 53 5.62 -4.73 -2.35
C ASN A 53 4.43 -3.76 -2.23
N LYS A 54 3.22 -4.24 -2.50
CA LYS A 54 1.98 -3.48 -2.31
C LYS A 54 1.54 -3.54 -0.85
N TRP A 55 0.86 -2.48 -0.39
CA TRP A 55 0.36 -2.38 0.99
C TRP A 55 -0.62 -3.51 1.36
N TRP A 56 -1.25 -4.12 0.35
CA TRP A 56 -2.20 -5.21 0.47
C TRP A 56 -1.58 -6.61 0.28
N GLY A 57 -0.25 -6.72 0.13
CA GLY A 57 0.44 -7.98 -0.19
C GLY A 57 0.16 -9.13 0.79
N ASN A 58 -0.08 -8.84 2.07
CA ASN A 58 -0.41 -9.87 3.07
C ASN A 58 -1.73 -10.61 2.78
N LEU A 59 -2.61 -10.07 1.92
CA LEU A 59 -3.85 -10.75 1.53
C LEU A 59 -3.62 -11.86 0.49
N ILE A 60 -2.55 -11.77 -0.30
CA ILE A 60 -2.23 -12.71 -1.38
C ILE A 60 -1.02 -13.62 -1.08
N HIS A 61 -0.24 -13.30 -0.04
CA HIS A 61 0.94 -14.05 0.35
C HIS A 61 0.90 -14.33 1.85
N VAL A 62 0.55 -15.56 2.22
CA VAL A 62 0.67 -16.02 3.60
C VAL A 62 1.33 -17.38 3.59
N ASN A 63 2.37 -17.52 4.40
CA ASN A 63 3.11 -18.78 4.52
C ASN A 63 2.18 -19.89 5.03
N PRO A 64 2.16 -21.09 4.39
CA PRO A 64 1.38 -22.23 4.82
C PRO A 64 1.82 -22.84 6.16
N LYS A 65 2.98 -22.45 6.72
CA LYS A 65 3.51 -22.94 8.02
C LYS A 65 2.79 -22.41 9.27
N ASP A 66 1.49 -22.20 9.17
CA ASP A 66 0.60 -22.07 10.34
C ASP A 66 0.86 -20.82 11.22
N LEU A 67 0.39 -19.68 10.73
CA LEU A 67 -0.10 -18.63 11.61
C LEU A 67 -1.62 -18.77 11.65
N SER A 68 -2.15 -18.98 12.85
CA SER A 68 -3.60 -19.01 13.16
C SER A 68 -4.34 -17.78 12.61
N GLU A 69 -3.60 -16.72 12.27
CA GLU A 69 -4.10 -15.44 11.78
C GLU A 69 -3.40 -15.02 10.48
N ASN A 70 -4.08 -14.16 9.71
CA ASN A 70 -3.47 -13.43 8.60
C ASN A 70 -2.90 -12.12 9.15
N TYR A 71 -1.80 -11.62 8.58
CA TYR A 71 -1.30 -10.30 8.95
C TYR A 71 -2.21 -9.20 8.38
N PRO A 72 -2.38 -8.08 9.11
CA PRO A 72 -3.17 -6.96 8.63
C PRO A 72 -2.56 -6.33 7.38
N VAL A 73 -3.45 -5.74 6.58
CA VAL A 73 -3.12 -4.77 5.54
C VAL A 73 -3.68 -3.41 5.89
N TRP A 74 -3.01 -2.36 5.45
CA TRP A 74 -3.19 -1.02 5.99
C TRP A 74 -3.68 -0.05 4.92
N ALA A 75 -5.01 -0.01 4.72
CA ALA A 75 -5.63 0.92 3.76
C ALA A 75 -5.53 2.37 4.21
N GLN A 76 -5.49 2.63 5.53
CA GLN A 76 -5.58 3.97 6.11
C GLN A 76 -6.95 4.63 5.82
N PRO A 77 -7.70 5.11 6.83
CA PRO A 77 -7.41 5.01 8.26
C PRO A 77 -7.56 3.57 8.80
N TYR A 78 -8.25 2.69 8.07
CA TYR A 78 -8.53 1.33 8.49
C TYR A 78 -7.38 0.34 8.25
N ALA A 79 -7.31 -0.68 9.09
CA ALA A 79 -6.58 -1.92 8.83
C ALA A 79 -7.57 -3.05 8.59
N MET A 80 -7.16 -4.06 7.81
CA MET A 80 -8.04 -5.16 7.41
C MET A 80 -7.33 -6.51 7.45
N ILE A 81 -8.09 -7.57 7.76
CA ILE A 81 -7.63 -8.95 7.83
C ILE A 81 -8.70 -9.85 7.18
N LEU A 82 -8.29 -10.81 6.34
CA LEU A 82 -9.16 -11.90 5.93
C LEU A 82 -9.12 -12.98 7.00
N LYS A 83 -10.24 -13.24 7.68
CA LYS A 83 -10.24 -14.16 8.83
C LYS A 83 -10.05 -15.61 8.38
N LYS A 84 -9.11 -16.32 9.02
CA LYS A 84 -8.83 -17.75 8.82
C LYS A 84 -9.66 -18.67 9.71
N ALA A 85 -10.23 -18.13 10.79
CA ALA A 85 -11.14 -18.78 11.72
C ALA A 85 -12.42 -17.94 11.84
N ARG A 86 -13.46 -18.49 12.48
CA ARG A 86 -14.72 -17.78 12.68
C ARG A 86 -14.53 -16.56 13.62
N PRO A 87 -15.33 -15.51 13.44
CA PRO A 87 -16.20 -15.26 12.29
C PRO A 87 -15.38 -15.01 11.02
N PHE A 88 -15.76 -15.67 9.93
CA PHE A 88 -15.10 -15.50 8.63
C PHE A 88 -15.57 -14.20 7.99
N GLY A 89 -14.79 -13.64 7.07
CA GLY A 89 -15.13 -12.40 6.37
C GLY A 89 -13.97 -11.41 6.33
N LEU A 90 -14.32 -10.17 6.01
CA LEU A 90 -13.38 -9.04 5.99
C LEU A 90 -13.45 -8.34 7.35
N MET A 91 -12.51 -8.68 8.23
CA MET A 91 -12.30 -7.97 9.49
C MET A 91 -11.66 -6.61 9.18
N ALA A 92 -12.16 -5.57 9.83
CA ALA A 92 -11.62 -4.23 9.76
C ALA A 92 -11.64 -3.57 11.15
N TYR A 93 -10.67 -2.70 11.39
CA TYR A 93 -10.59 -1.93 12.62
C TYR A 93 -9.90 -0.59 12.39
N TYR A 94 -10.12 0.33 13.32
CA TYR A 94 -9.48 1.64 13.32
C TYR A 94 -8.26 1.64 14.26
N PRO A 95 -7.03 1.43 13.75
CA PRO A 95 -5.89 1.06 14.60
C PRO A 95 -5.47 2.15 15.58
N PHE A 96 -5.77 3.41 15.25
CA PHE A 96 -5.38 4.55 16.07
C PHE A 96 -5.97 4.51 17.49
N THR A 97 -7.18 3.95 17.67
CA THR A 97 -7.79 3.81 19.01
C THR A 97 -7.03 2.83 19.91
N TYR A 98 -6.23 1.95 19.32
CA TYR A 98 -5.45 0.91 19.99
C TYR A 98 -3.96 1.22 19.99
N ARG A 99 -3.57 2.49 19.82
CA ARG A 99 -2.16 2.87 19.81
C ARG A 99 -1.59 2.83 21.22
N GLU A 100 -0.56 2.01 21.39
CA GLU A 100 0.27 2.01 22.59
C GLU A 100 1.61 2.66 22.30
N ILE A 101 2.03 3.58 23.17
CA ILE A 101 3.28 4.32 23.02
C ILE A 101 4.26 3.82 24.07
N ALA A 102 5.45 3.38 23.64
CA ALA A 102 6.48 2.92 24.56
C ALA A 102 6.88 4.02 25.56
N PRO A 103 7.31 3.65 26.78
CA PRO A 103 7.84 4.61 27.74
C PRO A 103 8.96 5.47 27.14
N LYS A 104 8.97 6.76 27.51
CA LYS A 104 10.02 7.69 27.08
C LYS A 104 11.31 7.40 27.82
N VAL A 105 12.42 7.36 27.10
CA VAL A 105 13.78 7.35 27.65
C VAL A 105 14.45 8.64 27.16
N ASP A 106 14.91 9.48 28.09
CA ASP A 106 15.51 10.80 27.80
C ASP A 106 14.64 11.70 26.91
N GLY A 107 13.32 11.68 27.12
CA GLY A 107 12.35 12.48 26.37
C GLY A 107 11.95 11.91 25.00
N VAL A 108 12.52 10.77 24.58
CA VAL A 108 12.30 10.15 23.27
C VAL A 108 11.52 8.85 23.40
N VAL A 109 10.56 8.63 22.50
CA VAL A 109 9.83 7.37 22.36
C VAL A 109 10.55 6.48 21.35
N LYS A 110 10.82 5.23 21.72
CA LYS A 110 11.51 4.26 20.83
C LYS A 110 10.59 3.68 19.74
N TYR A 111 9.35 3.36 20.11
CA TYR A 111 8.36 2.78 19.21
C TYR A 111 6.94 3.06 19.72
N TYR A 112 5.97 2.84 18.83
CA TYR A 112 4.58 2.67 19.18
C TYR A 112 4.04 1.49 18.37
N GLU A 113 2.98 0.87 18.85
CA GLU A 113 2.31 -0.24 18.20
C GLU A 113 0.80 -0.07 18.19
N HIS A 114 0.13 -0.90 17.42
CA HIS A 114 -1.32 -0.92 17.29
C HIS A 114 -1.80 -2.34 17.54
N GLY A 115 -2.59 -2.52 18.61
CA GLY A 115 -3.25 -3.79 18.87
C GLY A 115 -4.19 -4.18 17.74
N ILE A 116 -4.23 -5.47 17.40
CA ILE A 116 -5.20 -6.02 16.44
C ILE A 116 -6.48 -6.32 17.21
N HIS A 117 -7.57 -5.68 16.81
CA HIS A 117 -8.88 -5.81 17.44
C HIS A 117 -9.94 -5.97 16.35
N ASN A 118 -10.96 -6.79 16.57
CA ASN A 118 -12.09 -6.89 15.67
C ASN A 118 -13.16 -5.86 15.99
N ASP A 119 -12.92 -4.61 15.58
CA ASP A 119 -13.97 -3.58 15.65
C ASP A 119 -15.21 -4.07 14.92
N LEU A 120 -15.05 -4.50 13.65
CA LEU A 120 -16.13 -5.07 12.84
C LEU A 120 -15.58 -6.06 11.81
N THR A 121 -16.31 -7.16 11.58
CA THR A 121 -16.09 -8.09 10.47
C THR A 121 -17.30 -8.08 9.56
N LEU A 122 -17.10 -7.65 8.32
CA LEU A 122 -18.12 -7.71 7.28
C LEU A 122 -18.21 -9.17 6.75
N SER A 123 -19.34 -9.81 7.04
CA SER A 123 -19.55 -11.25 6.88
C SER A 123 -20.94 -11.58 6.32
N ALA A 124 -21.28 -12.86 6.27
CA ALA A 124 -22.59 -13.38 5.94
C ALA A 124 -22.94 -14.58 6.82
N GLN A 125 -24.23 -14.79 7.11
CA GLN A 125 -24.71 -15.91 7.92
C GLN A 125 -24.28 -17.26 7.33
N GLU A 126 -24.22 -17.36 6.01
CA GLU A 126 -23.79 -18.55 5.28
C GLU A 126 -22.34 -18.95 5.60
N PHE A 127 -21.47 -17.97 5.90
CA PHE A 127 -20.07 -18.22 6.23
C PHE A 127 -19.90 -18.88 7.60
N ASN A 128 -20.91 -18.82 8.47
CA ASN A 128 -20.86 -19.49 9.78
C ASN A 128 -20.88 -21.02 9.67
N VAL A 129 -21.22 -21.60 8.52
CA VAL A 129 -21.20 -23.06 8.34
C VAL A 129 -19.89 -23.48 7.69
N THR A 130 -19.54 -22.85 6.58
CA THR A 130 -18.38 -23.21 5.76
C THR A 130 -17.49 -21.99 5.54
N LYS A 131 -16.17 -22.19 5.66
CA LYS A 131 -15.19 -21.16 5.34
C LYS A 131 -15.42 -20.66 3.90
N PRO A 132 -15.59 -19.35 3.68
CA PRO A 132 -15.77 -18.81 2.34
C PRO A 132 -14.48 -18.88 1.54
N VAL A 133 -14.62 -18.81 0.22
CA VAL A 133 -13.50 -18.62 -0.70
C VAL A 133 -13.23 -17.12 -0.81
N TYR A 134 -11.99 -16.71 -0.54
CA TYR A 134 -11.51 -15.34 -0.74
C TYR A 134 -10.78 -15.23 -2.07
N GLU A 135 -11.11 -14.25 -2.90
CA GLU A 135 -10.49 -14.05 -4.21
C GLU A 135 -10.28 -12.57 -4.51
N ILE A 136 -9.02 -12.16 -4.65
CA ILE A 136 -8.64 -10.90 -5.25
C ILE A 136 -8.63 -11.11 -6.76
N TYR A 137 -9.54 -10.44 -7.45
CA TYR A 137 -9.77 -10.67 -8.89
C TYR A 137 -9.30 -9.51 -9.78
N SER A 138 -9.04 -8.34 -9.20
CA SER A 138 -8.45 -7.22 -9.92
C SER A 138 -7.74 -6.25 -8.97
N TRP A 139 -6.86 -5.43 -9.52
CA TRP A 139 -6.11 -4.40 -8.83
C TRP A 139 -5.78 -3.24 -9.77
N ASP A 140 -5.60 -2.06 -9.20
CA ASP A 140 -5.22 -0.84 -9.91
C ASP A 140 -4.09 -0.11 -9.15
N ASP A 141 -3.92 1.19 -9.41
CA ASP A 141 -2.87 1.98 -8.78
C ASP A 141 -3.11 2.23 -7.29
N ILE A 142 -4.38 2.18 -6.84
CA ILE A 142 -4.80 2.63 -5.52
C ILE A 142 -5.17 1.45 -4.59
N GLY A 143 -5.62 0.33 -5.15
CA GLY A 143 -6.06 -0.80 -4.35
C GLY A 143 -6.41 -2.06 -5.13
N ILE A 144 -7.36 -2.82 -4.57
CA ILE A 144 -7.77 -4.14 -5.04
C ILE A 144 -9.27 -4.34 -4.94
N ASN A 145 -9.80 -5.26 -5.74
CA ASN A 145 -11.15 -5.78 -5.57
C ASN A 145 -11.10 -7.22 -5.06
N LEU A 146 -11.80 -7.43 -3.95
CA LEU A 146 -11.94 -8.69 -3.24
C LEU A 146 -13.35 -9.24 -3.44
N ARG A 147 -13.45 -10.54 -3.68
CA ARG A 147 -14.68 -11.31 -3.67
C ARG A 147 -14.63 -12.36 -2.56
N ILE A 148 -15.74 -12.50 -1.84
CA ILE A 148 -15.90 -13.51 -0.78
C ILE A 148 -17.15 -14.33 -1.11
N CYS A 149 -16.99 -15.61 -1.41
CA CYS A 149 -18.09 -16.48 -1.84
C CYS A 149 -18.32 -17.64 -0.88
N ASP A 150 -19.59 -17.96 -0.62
CA ASP A 150 -19.94 -19.20 0.02
C ASP A 150 -19.77 -20.37 -0.97
N PRO A 151 -18.95 -21.38 -0.66
CA PRO A 151 -18.71 -22.49 -1.58
C PRO A 151 -19.95 -23.34 -1.85
N SER A 152 -20.97 -23.31 -0.98
CA SER A 152 -22.16 -24.15 -1.10
C SER A 152 -23.20 -23.52 -2.04
N THR A 153 -23.59 -22.28 -1.79
CA THR A 153 -24.61 -21.54 -2.54
C THR A 153 -24.05 -20.79 -3.74
N LYS A 154 -22.72 -20.60 -3.81
CA LYS A 154 -22.02 -19.78 -4.81
C LYS A 154 -22.39 -18.29 -4.80
N LYS A 155 -23.15 -17.86 -3.80
CA LYS A 155 -23.47 -16.46 -3.56
C LYS A 155 -22.24 -15.75 -3.00
N CYS A 156 -22.06 -14.49 -3.38
CA CYS A 156 -20.84 -13.75 -3.08
C CYS A 156 -21.14 -12.36 -2.54
N MET A 157 -20.10 -11.76 -1.96
CA MET A 157 -20.01 -10.33 -1.71
C MET A 157 -18.70 -9.79 -2.30
N ASP A 158 -18.75 -8.60 -2.88
CA ASP A 158 -17.60 -7.92 -3.48
C ASP A 158 -17.25 -6.64 -2.71
N SER A 159 -15.97 -6.39 -2.48
CA SER A 159 -15.44 -5.24 -1.75
C SER A 159 -14.28 -4.60 -2.52
N ALA A 160 -14.26 -3.27 -2.62
CA ALA A 160 -13.11 -2.52 -3.10
C ALA A 160 -12.28 -2.05 -1.89
N LEU A 161 -11.03 -2.49 -1.79
CA LEU A 161 -10.14 -2.15 -0.68
C LEU A 161 -9.10 -1.14 -1.19
N LEU A 162 -9.27 0.11 -0.80
CA LEU A 162 -8.55 1.24 -1.38
C LEU A 162 -7.78 2.01 -0.31
N SER A 163 -6.55 2.43 -0.64
CA SER A 163 -5.81 3.29 0.28
C SER A 163 -6.54 4.62 0.47
N GLY A 164 -6.86 5.01 1.70
CA GLY A 164 -7.59 6.23 2.02
C GLY A 164 -9.12 6.08 2.10
N MET A 165 -9.66 4.87 1.99
CA MET A 165 -11.12 4.68 1.94
C MET A 165 -11.83 5.24 3.17
N ALA A 166 -12.91 6.00 2.96
CA ALA A 166 -13.75 6.49 4.05
C ALA A 166 -14.70 5.42 4.58
N PHE A 167 -15.12 4.50 3.71
CA PHE A 167 -16.07 3.43 4.01
C PHE A 167 -15.48 2.07 3.66
N ILE A 168 -15.60 1.11 4.56
CA ILE A 168 -15.48 -0.32 4.24
C ILE A 168 -16.80 -0.75 3.61
N SER A 169 -16.78 -1.34 2.42
CA SER A 169 -18.00 -1.61 1.67
C SER A 169 -18.06 -3.06 1.16
N GLY A 170 -19.24 -3.67 1.20
CA GLY A 170 -19.52 -4.97 0.60
C GLY A 170 -20.82 -4.93 -0.20
N LYS A 171 -20.74 -5.28 -1.49
CA LYS A 171 -21.91 -5.48 -2.36
C LYS A 171 -22.30 -6.95 -2.31
N TYR A 172 -23.44 -7.26 -1.70
CA TYR A 172 -23.96 -8.61 -1.51
C TYR A 172 -24.82 -9.02 -2.71
N ASP A 173 -24.67 -10.29 -3.10
CA ASP A 173 -25.50 -10.95 -4.12
C ASP A 173 -26.21 -12.16 -3.51
N GLY A 174 -27.28 -11.88 -2.75
CA GLY A 174 -28.19 -12.88 -2.18
C GLY A 174 -27.69 -13.57 -0.90
N LEU A 175 -26.50 -13.23 -0.41
CA LEU A 175 -25.99 -13.61 0.92
C LEU A 175 -26.74 -12.86 2.02
N THR A 176 -26.80 -13.42 3.23
CA THR A 176 -27.48 -12.82 4.39
C THR A 176 -26.46 -12.02 5.23
N PRO A 177 -26.45 -10.66 5.18
CA PRO A 177 -25.40 -9.89 5.83
C PRO A 177 -25.30 -10.14 7.33
N ARG A 178 -24.06 -10.27 7.81
CA ARG A 178 -23.70 -10.39 9.22
C ARG A 178 -22.51 -9.50 9.51
N ILE A 179 -22.58 -8.72 10.57
CA ILE A 179 -21.50 -7.84 11.01
C ILE A 179 -21.12 -8.27 12.41
N ASP A 180 -19.95 -8.90 12.56
CA ASP A 180 -19.47 -9.45 13.83
C ASP A 180 -18.46 -8.52 14.48
N THR A 181 -18.57 -8.29 15.79
CA THR A 181 -17.64 -7.46 16.56
C THR A 181 -17.21 -8.17 17.84
N GLU A 182 -15.95 -8.04 18.23
CA GLU A 182 -15.48 -8.51 19.55
C GLU A 182 -16.00 -7.63 20.69
N HIS A 183 -16.63 -6.51 20.37
CA HIS A 183 -17.21 -5.58 21.34
C HIS A 183 -18.70 -5.87 21.52
N ASN A 184 -19.27 -5.47 22.65
CA ASN A 184 -20.72 -5.56 22.84
C ASN A 184 -21.40 -4.38 22.13
N ILE A 185 -22.43 -4.67 21.34
CA ILE A 185 -23.32 -3.66 20.78
C ILE A 185 -24.25 -3.20 21.91
N THR A 186 -24.02 -1.98 22.40
CA THR A 186 -24.78 -1.39 23.50
C THR A 186 -26.12 -0.81 23.04
N SER A 187 -26.17 -0.29 21.80
CA SER A 187 -27.39 0.19 21.16
C SER A 187 -27.17 0.34 19.65
N VAL A 188 -28.28 0.34 18.91
CA VAL A 188 -28.33 0.64 17.47
C VAL A 188 -29.44 1.64 17.23
N ASP A 189 -29.11 2.82 16.72
CA ASP A 189 -30.09 3.77 16.20
C ASP A 189 -30.38 3.43 14.73
N ASN A 190 -31.65 3.14 14.41
CA ASN A 190 -32.14 2.84 13.08
C ASN A 190 -33.35 3.73 12.70
N SER A 191 -33.45 4.91 13.32
CA SER A 191 -34.54 5.86 13.10
C SER A 191 -34.61 6.39 11.67
N THR A 192 -33.48 6.42 10.97
CA THR A 192 -33.38 6.80 9.56
C THR A 192 -33.32 5.54 8.68
N PRO A 193 -34.26 5.35 7.73
CA PRO A 193 -34.27 4.17 6.86
C PRO A 193 -32.94 3.97 6.12
N GLY A 194 -32.39 2.76 6.19
CA GLY A 194 -31.14 2.39 5.54
C GLY A 194 -29.87 2.90 6.24
N LYS A 195 -29.99 3.61 7.38
CA LYS A 195 -28.87 4.05 8.21
C LYS A 195 -28.95 3.40 9.59
N TYR A 196 -27.82 2.92 10.09
CA TYR A 196 -27.70 2.35 11.43
C TYR A 196 -26.49 2.96 12.13
N VAL A 197 -26.70 3.56 13.30
CA VAL A 197 -25.61 4.04 14.15
C VAL A 197 -25.37 3.02 15.25
N ILE A 198 -24.23 2.34 15.20
CA ILE A 198 -23.86 1.23 16.06
C ILE A 198 -22.97 1.77 17.19
N HIS A 199 -23.39 1.57 18.43
CA HIS A 199 -22.65 1.98 19.62
C HIS A 199 -21.99 0.77 20.29
N LEU A 200 -20.67 0.79 20.39
CA LEU A 200 -19.89 -0.29 21.01
C LEU A 200 -19.52 0.06 22.46
N ASN A 201 -19.32 -0.97 23.29
CA ASN A 201 -18.93 -0.80 24.70
C ASN A 201 -17.51 -0.24 24.90
N ASN A 202 -16.67 -0.25 23.87
CA ASN A 202 -15.34 0.38 23.84
C ASN A 202 -15.39 1.89 23.50
N THR A 203 -16.58 2.51 23.54
CA THR A 203 -16.87 3.92 23.20
C THR A 203 -16.84 4.30 21.72
N GLN A 204 -16.36 3.40 20.84
CA GLN A 204 -16.42 3.64 19.40
C GLN A 204 -17.88 3.69 18.91
N LYS A 205 -18.10 4.53 17.91
CA LYS A 205 -19.35 4.56 17.15
C LYS A 205 -19.06 4.31 15.69
N TRP A 206 -19.90 3.50 15.05
CA TRP A 206 -19.83 3.20 13.64
C TRP A 206 -21.15 3.52 12.99
N VAL A 207 -21.10 3.99 11.74
CA VAL A 207 -22.31 4.17 10.93
C VAL A 207 -22.32 3.17 9.79
N LEU A 208 -23.45 2.51 9.61
CA LEU A 208 -23.72 1.59 8.52
C LEU A 208 -24.78 2.20 7.60
N TYR A 209 -24.53 2.18 6.30
CA TYR A 209 -25.48 2.54 5.27
C TYR A 209 -25.78 1.33 4.38
N ALA A 210 -27.06 1.09 4.12
CA ALA A 210 -27.56 0.05 3.23
C ALA A 210 -28.18 0.72 1.99
N SER A 211 -27.80 0.29 0.79
CA SER A 211 -28.32 0.87 -0.46
C SER A 211 -29.77 0.48 -0.75
N GLU A 212 -30.17 -0.69 -0.26
CA GLU A 212 -31.51 -1.27 -0.36
C GLU A 212 -32.06 -1.56 1.04
N SER A 213 -33.38 -1.67 1.16
CA SER A 213 -34.07 -1.95 2.43
C SER A 213 -33.55 -3.25 3.06
N ILE A 214 -33.18 -3.15 4.34
CA ILE A 214 -32.71 -4.27 5.15
C ILE A 214 -33.20 -4.04 6.59
N SER A 215 -33.26 -5.11 7.36
CA SER A 215 -33.49 -5.06 8.80
C SER A 215 -32.44 -5.93 9.46
N PHE A 216 -32.00 -5.50 10.64
CA PHE A 216 -31.02 -6.21 11.43
C PHE A 216 -31.55 -6.48 12.83
N ARG A 217 -31.13 -7.62 13.39
CA ARG A 217 -31.25 -7.94 14.81
C ARG A 217 -29.87 -8.07 15.44
N VAL A 218 -29.78 -7.76 16.72
CA VAL A 218 -28.57 -7.98 17.50
C VAL A 218 -28.62 -9.40 18.08
N GLU A 219 -27.56 -10.17 17.85
CA GLU A 219 -27.35 -11.50 18.41
C GLU A 219 -26.04 -11.55 19.22
N GLU A 220 -25.87 -12.59 20.03
CA GLU A 220 -24.55 -12.94 20.56
C GLU A 220 -23.61 -13.31 19.42
N SER A 221 -22.33 -12.95 19.55
CA SER A 221 -21.36 -13.22 18.50
C SER A 221 -21.04 -14.70 18.35
N VAL A 222 -20.59 -15.07 17.14
CA VAL A 222 -19.97 -16.37 16.91
C VAL A 222 -18.59 -16.35 17.56
N MET A 223 -18.46 -17.09 18.67
CA MET A 223 -17.25 -17.33 19.47
C MET A 223 -15.93 -16.95 18.78
N PHE A 224 -15.33 -15.85 19.22
CA PHE A 224 -13.97 -15.43 18.83
C PHE A 224 -12.90 -16.22 19.59
N SER A 225 -13.15 -16.49 20.88
CA SER A 225 -12.42 -17.39 21.78
C SER A 225 -13.33 -17.80 22.96
N VAL A 226 -12.92 -18.74 23.82
CA VAL A 226 -13.75 -19.29 24.92
C VAL A 226 -14.16 -18.22 25.96
N ASP A 227 -13.42 -17.11 26.05
CA ASP A 227 -13.58 -16.08 27.09
C ASP A 227 -13.97 -14.69 26.53
N GLU A 228 -14.27 -14.58 25.22
CA GLU A 228 -14.62 -13.30 24.58
C GLU A 228 -16.14 -13.11 24.48
N SER A 229 -16.63 -12.04 25.10
CA SER A 229 -17.98 -11.50 24.85
C SER A 229 -17.98 -10.69 23.56
N GLY A 230 -18.96 -10.86 22.67
CA GLY A 230 -19.11 -10.01 21.49
C GLY A 230 -20.55 -10.00 20.99
N SER A 231 -20.83 -9.13 20.04
CA SER A 231 -22.15 -9.03 19.42
C SER A 231 -22.09 -9.16 17.91
N SER A 232 -23.23 -9.50 17.32
CA SER A 232 -23.41 -9.53 15.87
C SER A 232 -24.65 -8.77 15.46
N LEU A 233 -24.54 -8.00 14.39
CA LEU A 233 -25.68 -7.40 13.71
C LEU A 233 -26.03 -8.29 12.50
N VAL A 234 -27.19 -8.94 12.53
CA VAL A 234 -27.54 -10.01 11.58
C VAL A 234 -28.80 -9.66 10.82
N ALA A 235 -28.73 -9.75 9.49
CA ALA A 235 -29.88 -9.48 8.64
C ALA A 235 -30.94 -10.59 8.73
N ASP A 236 -32.19 -10.24 8.44
CA ASP A 236 -33.31 -11.20 8.49
C ASP A 236 -33.37 -12.15 7.30
N GLY A 237 -32.60 -11.88 6.24
CA GLY A 237 -32.53 -12.75 5.07
C GLY A 237 -31.49 -12.29 4.03
N GLY A 238 -31.50 -12.99 2.90
CA GLY A 238 -30.59 -12.70 1.78
C GLY A 238 -30.78 -11.28 1.23
N TYR A 239 -29.66 -10.61 0.95
CA TYR A 239 -29.62 -9.22 0.56
C TYR A 239 -28.98 -9.04 -0.82
N HIS A 240 -29.56 -8.16 -1.64
CA HIS A 240 -28.99 -7.74 -2.92
C HIS A 240 -28.82 -6.23 -2.87
N GLY A 241 -27.61 -5.77 -2.62
CA GLY A 241 -27.35 -4.37 -2.34
C GLY A 241 -25.97 -4.17 -1.74
N THR A 242 -25.65 -2.94 -1.37
CA THR A 242 -24.36 -2.59 -0.79
C THR A 242 -24.53 -2.14 0.64
N ILE A 243 -23.71 -2.71 1.52
CA ILE A 243 -23.52 -2.25 2.89
C ILE A 243 -22.19 -1.49 2.96
N ARG A 244 -22.19 -0.31 3.57
CA ARG A 244 -21.01 0.52 3.81
C ARG A 244 -20.89 0.87 5.27
N LEU A 245 -19.71 0.72 5.85
CA LEU A 245 -19.42 1.03 7.24
C LEU A 245 -18.32 2.07 7.36
N ALA A 246 -18.47 3.01 8.26
CA ALA A 246 -17.45 3.99 8.59
C ALA A 246 -17.39 4.23 10.10
N VAL A 247 -16.18 4.41 10.64
CA VAL A 247 -16.01 4.86 12.02
C VAL A 247 -16.41 6.34 12.09
N LEU A 248 -17.22 6.70 13.09
CA LEU A 248 -17.55 8.09 13.37
C LEU A 248 -16.38 8.73 14.13
N PRO A 249 -15.81 9.85 13.62
CA PRO A 249 -14.79 10.59 14.35
C PRO A 249 -15.33 11.03 15.72
N GLU A 250 -14.44 11.11 16.71
CA GLU A 250 -14.82 11.58 18.04
C GLU A 250 -15.45 12.98 17.98
N GLY A 251 -16.62 13.13 18.59
CA GLY A 251 -17.37 14.40 18.60
C GLY A 251 -18.09 14.76 17.30
N ALA A 252 -18.01 13.94 16.24
CA ALA A 252 -18.76 14.16 15.01
C ALA A 252 -20.25 13.83 15.19
N ASP A 253 -21.09 14.56 14.45
CA ASP A 253 -22.50 14.22 14.27
C ASP A 253 -22.62 12.89 13.50
N ASP A 254 -23.63 12.08 13.80
CA ASP A 254 -23.87 10.83 13.07
C ASP A 254 -24.25 11.06 11.59
N THR A 255 -24.65 12.28 11.21
CA THR A 255 -24.98 12.65 9.83
C THR A 255 -23.77 13.06 8.98
N VAL A 256 -22.56 13.07 9.55
CA VAL A 256 -21.36 13.61 8.89
C VAL A 256 -21.04 12.93 7.54
N TYR A 257 -21.48 11.69 7.38
CA TYR A 257 -21.25 10.87 6.19
C TYR A 257 -22.46 10.77 5.24
N ASP A 258 -23.66 11.18 5.66
CA ASP A 258 -24.94 10.85 5.00
C ASP A 258 -24.94 11.15 3.49
N LYS A 259 -24.54 12.37 3.10
CA LYS A 259 -24.57 12.80 1.70
C LYS A 259 -23.54 12.11 0.79
N TYR A 260 -22.52 11.49 1.38
CA TYR A 260 -21.45 10.80 0.65
C TYR A 260 -21.69 9.29 0.56
N ALA A 261 -22.54 8.73 1.43
CA ALA A 261 -22.83 7.32 1.49
C ALA A 261 -23.34 6.70 0.17
N PRO A 262 -24.08 7.42 -0.71
CA PRO A 262 -24.48 6.86 -2.00
C PRO A 262 -23.38 6.87 -3.08
N CYS A 263 -22.22 7.50 -2.85
CA CYS A 263 -21.11 7.48 -3.81
C CYS A 263 -20.02 6.48 -3.42
N LEU A 264 -19.98 5.34 -4.10
CA LEU A 264 -18.96 4.30 -3.91
C LEU A 264 -17.70 4.62 -4.68
N VAL A 265 -16.54 4.32 -4.07
CA VAL A 265 -15.25 4.31 -4.77
C VAL A 265 -14.90 2.85 -5.06
N ARG A 266 -14.60 2.54 -6.33
CA ARG A 266 -14.27 1.20 -6.83
C ARG A 266 -12.79 1.02 -7.12
N GLY A 267 -12.09 2.12 -7.37
CA GLY A 267 -10.71 2.11 -7.79
C GLY A 267 -10.17 3.49 -8.11
N GLY A 268 -9.00 3.53 -8.73
CA GLY A 268 -8.44 4.77 -9.26
C GLY A 268 -7.25 4.53 -10.17
N THR A 269 -7.07 5.45 -11.11
CA THR A 269 -5.94 5.46 -12.04
C THR A 269 -5.12 6.71 -11.84
N VAL A 270 -3.81 6.54 -11.70
CA VAL A 270 -2.86 7.65 -11.67
C VAL A 270 -2.58 8.08 -13.11
N SER A 271 -2.51 9.37 -13.34
CA SER A 271 -2.08 9.95 -14.62
C SER A 271 -0.98 10.96 -14.36
N MET A 272 0.04 10.98 -15.21
CA MET A 272 1.14 11.95 -15.13
C MET A 272 0.93 13.01 -16.21
N GLU A 273 0.61 14.24 -15.82
CA GLU A 273 0.45 15.34 -16.78
C GLU A 273 1.77 16.02 -17.11
N SER A 274 2.73 16.06 -16.17
CA SER A 274 4.07 16.62 -16.38
C SER A 274 5.08 16.12 -15.33
N ARG A 275 6.35 16.53 -15.45
CA ARG A 275 7.39 16.25 -14.43
C ARG A 275 7.01 16.67 -13.01
N THR A 276 6.15 17.68 -12.87
CA THR A 276 5.75 18.26 -11.58
C THR A 276 4.28 18.09 -11.27
N ALA A 277 3.53 17.35 -12.08
CA ALA A 277 2.09 17.25 -11.87
C ALA A 277 1.55 15.89 -12.28
N TYR A 278 0.70 15.36 -11.41
CA TYR A 278 -0.01 14.10 -11.60
C TYR A 278 -1.44 14.23 -11.07
N SER A 279 -2.31 13.33 -11.48
CA SER A 279 -3.68 13.23 -10.98
C SER A 279 -4.05 11.81 -10.60
N ILE A 280 -5.00 11.69 -9.66
CA ILE A 280 -5.73 10.45 -9.40
C ILE A 280 -7.15 10.66 -9.93
N ASN A 281 -7.52 9.84 -10.91
CA ASN A 281 -8.86 9.78 -11.46
C ASN A 281 -9.56 8.60 -10.79
N TRP A 282 -10.56 8.90 -9.95
CA TRP A 282 -11.24 7.90 -9.15
C TRP A 282 -12.33 7.20 -9.97
N ASP A 283 -12.38 5.88 -9.88
CA ASP A 283 -13.50 5.09 -10.39
C ASP A 283 -14.60 5.05 -9.33
N VAL A 284 -15.79 5.54 -9.69
CA VAL A 284 -16.90 5.74 -8.75
C VAL A 284 -18.22 5.30 -9.34
N GLU A 285 -19.11 4.83 -8.45
CA GLU A 285 -20.46 4.38 -8.80
C GLU A 285 -21.45 4.94 -7.78
N GLY A 286 -22.58 5.47 -8.26
CA GLY A 286 -23.71 5.87 -7.42
C GLY A 286 -24.26 7.26 -7.68
N SER A 287 -25.45 7.52 -7.15
CA SER A 287 -26.29 8.66 -7.54
C SER A 287 -25.77 10.02 -7.10
N THR A 288 -24.94 10.09 -6.06
CA THR A 288 -24.39 11.35 -5.54
C THR A 288 -22.96 11.63 -6.04
N CYS A 289 -22.36 10.74 -6.82
CA CYS A 289 -20.96 10.93 -7.24
C CYS A 289 -20.78 12.17 -8.12
N GLU A 290 -21.71 12.49 -9.01
CA GLU A 290 -21.60 13.68 -9.86
C GLU A 290 -21.99 14.97 -9.13
N SER A 291 -23.02 14.92 -8.28
CA SER A 291 -23.62 16.09 -7.63
C SER A 291 -22.94 16.48 -6.32
N VAL A 292 -22.42 15.51 -5.56
CA VAL A 292 -21.76 15.70 -4.26
C VAL A 292 -20.26 15.39 -4.35
N GLY A 293 -19.87 14.35 -5.10
CA GLY A 293 -18.50 13.84 -5.15
C GLY A 293 -18.24 12.71 -4.15
N LEU A 294 -17.19 11.93 -4.41
CA LEU A 294 -16.70 10.92 -3.46
C LEU A 294 -16.09 11.55 -2.21
N LEU A 295 -16.22 10.89 -1.06
CA LEU A 295 -15.49 11.21 0.15
C LEU A 295 -14.35 10.22 0.35
N HIS A 296 -13.12 10.72 0.39
CA HIS A 296 -11.93 9.87 0.56
C HIS A 296 -10.82 10.59 1.31
N PHE A 297 -10.11 9.88 2.19
CA PHE A 297 -9.12 10.46 3.09
C PHE A 297 -7.77 10.67 2.40
N ALA A 298 -7.30 11.91 2.40
CA ALA A 298 -5.97 12.27 1.91
C ALA A 298 -4.96 12.29 3.07
N LEU A 299 -3.78 11.73 2.85
CA LEU A 299 -2.63 11.82 3.75
C LEU A 299 -2.07 13.25 3.79
N PRO A 300 -1.30 13.64 4.83
CA PRO A 300 -0.75 14.99 4.93
C PRO A 300 0.01 15.47 3.69
N HIS A 301 0.86 14.61 3.10
CA HIS A 301 1.60 14.99 1.88
C HIS A 301 0.67 15.19 0.68
N GLN A 302 -0.41 14.41 0.57
CA GLN A 302 -1.41 14.58 -0.48
C GLN A 302 -2.15 15.90 -0.31
N VAL A 303 -2.58 16.24 0.91
CA VAL A 303 -3.20 17.55 1.20
C VAL A 303 -2.26 18.70 0.84
N ALA A 304 -0.97 18.55 1.13
CA ALA A 304 0.03 19.59 0.86
C ALA A 304 0.29 19.83 -0.64
N SER A 305 0.22 18.78 -1.48
CA SER A 305 0.44 18.92 -2.93
C SER A 305 -0.84 19.00 -3.76
N LEU A 306 -2.02 18.80 -3.16
CA LEU A 306 -3.31 18.99 -3.82
C LEU A 306 -3.49 20.43 -4.30
N THR A 307 -3.83 20.56 -5.57
CA THR A 307 -4.15 21.85 -6.20
C THR A 307 -5.57 22.31 -5.87
N GLY A 308 -5.84 23.60 -6.07
CA GLY A 308 -7.14 24.21 -5.81
C GLY A 308 -7.28 24.64 -4.36
N SER A 309 -8.39 24.25 -3.73
CA SER A 309 -8.69 24.59 -2.33
C SER A 309 -8.97 23.30 -1.55
N PRO A 310 -7.93 22.49 -1.26
CA PRO A 310 -8.11 21.25 -0.52
C PRO A 310 -8.68 21.51 0.87
N THR A 311 -9.50 20.58 1.36
CA THR A 311 -9.96 20.59 2.75
C THR A 311 -8.77 20.34 3.65
N THR A 312 -8.59 21.17 4.66
CA THR A 312 -7.53 21.03 5.67
C THR A 312 -8.14 20.71 7.04
N ALA A 313 -7.31 20.34 8.01
CA ALA A 313 -7.78 20.07 9.38
C ALA A 313 -8.44 21.30 10.04
N ASN A 314 -8.15 22.51 9.55
CA ASN A 314 -8.73 23.76 10.05
C ASN A 314 -10.00 24.17 9.29
N THR A 315 -10.37 23.46 8.22
CA THR A 315 -11.59 23.77 7.47
C THR A 315 -12.82 23.44 8.32
N PRO A 316 -13.78 24.36 8.53
CA PRO A 316 -14.99 24.07 9.28
C PRO A 316 -15.76 22.87 8.70
N GLY A 317 -16.10 21.91 9.55
CA GLY A 317 -16.77 20.67 9.13
C GLY A 317 -15.87 19.67 8.40
N ALA A 318 -14.54 19.85 8.45
CA ALA A 318 -13.60 18.84 7.94
C ALA A 318 -13.78 17.52 8.68
N ILE A 319 -13.82 16.44 7.91
CA ILE A 319 -13.83 15.08 8.44
C ILE A 319 -12.38 14.62 8.47
N ALA A 320 -11.89 14.27 9.66
CA ALA A 320 -10.50 13.88 9.84
C ALA A 320 -10.39 12.62 10.69
N LEU A 321 -9.49 11.72 10.29
CA LEU A 321 -9.13 10.51 11.03
C LEU A 321 -7.62 10.36 10.97
N HIS A 322 -6.99 9.98 12.08
CA HIS A 322 -5.57 9.63 12.07
C HIS A 322 -5.33 8.37 11.24
N SER A 323 -4.34 8.42 10.36
CA SER A 323 -3.77 7.21 9.79
C SER A 323 -3.05 6.38 10.86
N THR A 324 -2.74 5.14 10.52
CA THR A 324 -1.94 4.23 11.36
C THR A 324 -0.58 4.82 11.71
N THR A 325 0.17 5.37 10.76
CA THR A 325 1.57 5.79 11.01
C THR A 325 1.98 7.09 10.30
N ARG A 326 1.07 7.75 9.59
CA ARG A 326 1.37 8.88 8.67
C ARG A 326 0.64 10.18 9.04
N GLY A 327 0.25 10.33 10.30
CA GLY A 327 -0.41 11.55 10.80
C GLY A 327 -1.91 11.64 10.52
N LEU A 328 -2.47 12.83 10.72
CA LEU A 328 -3.89 13.11 10.54
C LEU A 328 -4.26 13.16 9.05
N MET A 329 -5.22 12.35 8.64
CA MET A 329 -5.80 12.39 7.29
C MET A 329 -7.02 13.29 7.27
N VAL A 330 -7.24 14.00 6.17
CA VAL A 330 -8.39 14.89 5.99
C VAL A 330 -9.14 14.46 4.74
N ALA A 331 -10.45 14.26 4.88
CA ALA A 331 -11.29 13.84 3.77
C ALA A 331 -11.42 14.94 2.71
N GLN A 332 -11.22 14.56 1.46
CA GLN A 332 -11.45 15.41 0.29
C GLN A 332 -12.71 14.95 -0.42
N VAL A 333 -13.38 15.91 -1.09
CA VAL A 333 -14.63 15.68 -1.81
C VAL A 333 -14.46 16.04 -3.28
N SER A 334 -14.07 15.07 -4.11
CA SER A 334 -13.90 15.24 -5.57
C SER A 334 -13.57 13.92 -6.25
N ASN A 335 -14.13 13.69 -7.44
CA ASN A 335 -13.84 12.50 -8.27
C ASN A 335 -12.51 12.55 -9.01
N LYS A 336 -11.82 13.69 -8.97
CA LYS A 336 -10.46 13.85 -9.48
C LYS A 336 -9.62 14.65 -8.52
N TRP A 337 -8.45 14.12 -8.19
CA TRP A 337 -7.44 14.78 -7.36
C TRP A 337 -6.26 15.15 -8.24
N CYS A 338 -5.83 16.40 -8.20
CA CYS A 338 -4.72 16.90 -9.02
C CYS A 338 -3.64 17.47 -8.12
N PHE A 339 -2.41 17.04 -8.34
CA PHE A 339 -1.27 17.33 -7.50
C PHE A 339 -0.23 18.13 -8.26
N VAL A 340 0.47 19.01 -7.56
CA VAL A 340 1.66 19.69 -8.05
C VAL A 340 2.78 19.52 -7.04
N GLU A 341 3.87 18.92 -7.49
CA GLU A 341 5.12 18.78 -6.75
C GLU A 341 6.14 19.76 -7.37
N PRO A 342 6.43 20.89 -6.73
CA PRO A 342 7.33 21.89 -7.29
C PRO A 342 8.73 21.29 -7.50
N VAL A 343 9.40 21.68 -8.59
CA VAL A 343 10.80 21.30 -8.80
C VAL A 343 11.62 21.84 -7.64
N SER A 344 12.44 20.97 -7.03
CA SER A 344 13.41 21.41 -6.04
C SER A 344 14.33 22.46 -6.64
N GLU A 345 14.57 23.56 -5.90
CA GLU A 345 15.58 24.57 -6.28
C GLU A 345 17.02 24.03 -6.17
N ILE A 346 17.19 22.85 -5.56
CA ILE A 346 18.48 22.17 -5.46
C ILE A 346 18.84 21.57 -6.82
N GLU A 347 19.84 22.13 -7.47
CA GLU A 347 20.46 21.55 -8.66
C GLU A 347 21.22 20.27 -8.26
N ILE A 348 20.70 19.12 -8.70
CA ILE A 348 21.34 17.82 -8.52
C ILE A 348 21.94 17.43 -9.87
N ASP A 349 23.25 17.31 -9.90
CA ASP A 349 24.03 16.80 -11.02
C ASP A 349 24.96 15.68 -10.51
N PHE A 350 25.73 15.05 -11.40
CA PHE A 350 26.78 14.11 -11.03
C PHE A 350 27.82 14.72 -10.08
N TRP A 351 28.00 16.04 -10.14
CA TRP A 351 28.99 16.78 -9.36
C TRP A 351 28.37 17.50 -8.17
N PRO A 352 29.16 17.77 -7.11
CA PRO A 352 28.74 18.74 -6.12
C PRO A 352 28.53 20.11 -6.78
N ALA A 353 27.54 20.87 -6.30
CA ALA A 353 27.22 22.21 -6.81
C ALA A 353 28.41 23.19 -6.81
N ARG A 354 29.44 22.90 -5.99
CA ARG A 354 30.72 23.61 -6.01
C ARG A 354 31.83 22.60 -6.17
N ARG A 355 32.62 22.77 -7.23
CA ARG A 355 33.85 22.00 -7.43
C ARG A 355 34.92 22.42 -6.41
N PRO A 356 35.81 21.50 -6.00
CA PRO A 356 36.89 21.83 -5.09
C PRO A 356 37.84 22.87 -5.72
N THR A 357 38.37 23.76 -4.88
CA THR A 357 39.41 24.69 -5.31
C THR A 357 40.77 24.00 -5.24
N PRO A 358 41.80 24.48 -5.97
CA PRO A 358 43.15 23.92 -5.87
C PRO A 358 43.68 23.86 -4.43
N MET A 359 43.38 24.88 -3.61
CA MET A 359 43.74 24.92 -2.19
C MET A 359 43.12 23.77 -1.39
N VAL A 360 41.85 23.45 -1.64
CA VAL A 360 41.14 22.33 -0.96
C VAL A 360 41.72 20.99 -1.41
N VAL A 361 42.02 20.84 -2.71
CA VAL A 361 42.63 19.62 -3.24
C VAL A 361 43.99 19.35 -2.60
N GLU A 362 44.79 20.40 -2.40
CA GLU A 362 46.09 20.32 -1.72
C GLU A 362 45.96 20.08 -0.21
N GLU A 363 45.12 20.87 0.47
CA GLU A 363 44.92 20.79 1.93
C GLU A 363 44.51 19.39 2.39
N PHE A 364 43.61 18.73 1.65
CA PHE A 364 43.11 17.39 1.96
C PHE A 364 43.80 16.27 1.16
N ASP A 365 44.81 16.61 0.37
CA ASP A 365 45.59 15.65 -0.43
C ASP A 365 44.70 14.72 -1.29
N MET A 366 43.66 15.33 -1.89
CA MET A 366 42.58 14.58 -2.54
C MET A 366 43.11 13.72 -3.69
N LEU A 367 44.10 14.22 -4.45
CA LEU A 367 44.67 13.49 -5.58
C LEU A 367 45.42 12.23 -5.13
N ARG A 368 46.19 12.28 -4.03
CA ARG A 368 46.87 11.09 -3.52
C ARG A 368 45.85 10.08 -3.01
N THR A 369 44.91 10.50 -2.18
CA THR A 369 43.87 9.60 -1.64
C THR A 369 43.04 8.96 -2.76
N LEU A 370 42.67 9.72 -3.79
CA LEU A 370 41.95 9.19 -4.94
C LEU A 370 42.76 8.12 -5.69
N LYS A 371 44.05 8.36 -5.92
CA LYS A 371 44.96 7.37 -6.53
C LYS A 371 45.08 6.11 -5.67
N ASP A 372 45.25 6.29 -4.36
CA ASP A 372 45.37 5.18 -3.41
C ASP A 372 44.08 4.31 -3.44
N ASP A 373 42.91 4.93 -3.38
CA ASP A 373 41.62 4.23 -3.42
C ASP A 373 41.33 3.53 -4.75
N ILE A 374 41.66 4.16 -5.89
CA ILE A 374 41.49 3.59 -7.23
C ILE A 374 42.42 2.39 -7.42
N THR A 375 43.68 2.49 -6.98
CA THR A 375 44.69 1.44 -7.19
C THR A 375 44.63 0.32 -6.17
N ALA A 376 44.02 0.55 -4.99
CA ALA A 376 43.81 -0.46 -3.96
C ALA A 376 43.18 -1.75 -4.49
N ASN A 377 43.36 -2.86 -3.78
CA ASN A 377 42.71 -4.12 -4.15
C ASN A 377 41.26 -4.11 -3.69
N TRP A 378 40.33 -4.20 -4.65
CA TRP A 378 38.90 -4.31 -4.39
C TRP A 378 38.46 -5.75 -4.57
N SER A 379 37.83 -6.32 -3.56
CA SER A 379 37.20 -7.64 -3.62
C SER A 379 35.67 -7.48 -3.66
N MET A 380 35.04 -8.32 -4.49
CA MET A 380 33.59 -8.44 -4.53
C MET A 380 33.15 -9.64 -3.70
N ASN A 381 32.00 -9.53 -3.06
CA ASN A 381 31.39 -10.62 -2.34
C ASN A 381 30.61 -11.52 -3.31
N ALA A 382 31.04 -12.77 -3.46
CA ALA A 382 30.42 -13.71 -4.39
C ALA A 382 28.92 -13.94 -4.14
N SER A 383 28.40 -13.73 -2.92
CA SER A 383 27.02 -14.05 -2.55
C SER A 383 26.12 -12.85 -2.24
N SER A 384 26.54 -11.61 -2.54
CA SER A 384 25.73 -10.43 -2.21
C SER A 384 25.71 -9.33 -3.25
N TRP A 385 24.56 -9.18 -3.91
CA TRP A 385 24.26 -8.04 -4.76
C TRP A 385 24.20 -6.71 -4.01
N TYR A 386 23.73 -6.71 -2.76
CA TYR A 386 23.62 -5.48 -1.96
C TYR A 386 24.99 -4.89 -1.65
N PHE A 387 25.92 -5.69 -1.11
CA PHE A 387 27.27 -5.19 -0.79
C PHE A 387 28.09 -4.89 -2.04
N ASN A 388 27.95 -5.71 -3.10
CA ASN A 388 28.61 -5.43 -4.37
C ASN A 388 28.09 -4.14 -5.01
N GLY A 389 26.78 -3.90 -4.98
CA GLY A 389 26.18 -2.65 -5.47
C GLY A 389 26.76 -1.42 -4.77
N LYS A 390 26.93 -1.48 -3.45
CA LYS A 390 27.61 -0.41 -2.67
C LYS A 390 29.06 -0.21 -3.13
N ASN A 391 29.79 -1.29 -3.38
CA ASN A 391 31.17 -1.21 -3.85
C ASN A 391 31.26 -0.65 -5.28
N PHE A 392 30.40 -1.09 -6.20
CA PHE A 392 30.35 -0.57 -7.57
C PHE A 392 30.06 0.93 -7.59
N GLN A 393 29.04 1.37 -6.84
CA GLN A 393 28.70 2.78 -6.75
C GLN A 393 29.85 3.59 -6.13
N LYS A 394 30.47 3.09 -5.04
CA LYS A 394 31.62 3.77 -4.42
C LYS A 394 32.77 3.92 -5.42
N TYR A 395 33.11 2.86 -6.15
CA TYR A 395 34.19 2.91 -7.13
C TYR A 395 33.86 3.79 -8.34
N ALA A 396 32.61 3.76 -8.82
CA ALA A 396 32.13 4.64 -9.87
C ALA A 396 32.23 6.12 -9.46
N SER A 397 31.95 6.45 -8.19
CA SER A 397 32.16 7.81 -7.66
C SER A 397 33.64 8.23 -7.66
N LEU A 398 34.58 7.30 -7.48
CA LEU A 398 36.02 7.58 -7.64
C LEU A 398 36.36 7.86 -9.10
N CYS A 399 35.84 7.07 -10.03
CA CYS A 399 36.06 7.31 -11.46
C CYS A 399 35.46 8.65 -11.89
N LEU A 400 34.29 9.00 -11.35
CA LEU A 400 33.71 10.32 -11.54
C LEU A 400 34.67 11.38 -11.02
N MET A 401 35.17 11.30 -9.79
CA MET A 401 36.16 12.26 -9.27
C MET A 401 37.44 12.33 -10.12
N ALA A 402 37.88 11.20 -10.70
CA ALA A 402 39.02 11.16 -11.62
C ALA A 402 38.74 11.83 -12.98
N ALA A 403 37.48 12.08 -13.33
CA ALA A 403 37.09 12.89 -14.48
C ALA A 403 37.04 14.40 -14.15
N ASP A 404 37.17 14.80 -12.88
CA ASP A 404 37.15 16.21 -12.49
C ASP A 404 38.54 16.84 -12.62
N SER A 405 38.71 17.70 -13.63
CA SER A 405 39.97 18.40 -13.85
C SER A 405 40.33 19.36 -12.70
N SER A 406 39.37 19.75 -11.85
CA SER A 406 39.68 20.51 -10.63
C SER A 406 40.43 19.68 -9.59
N VAL A 407 40.29 18.35 -9.61
CA VAL A 407 40.95 17.40 -8.69
C VAL A 407 42.22 16.82 -9.29
N VAL A 408 42.16 16.36 -10.54
CA VAL A 408 43.27 15.61 -11.16
C VAL A 408 44.08 16.41 -12.19
N GLY A 409 43.66 17.64 -12.50
CA GLY A 409 44.24 18.42 -13.59
C GLY A 409 43.81 17.88 -14.97
N PRO A 410 44.57 18.15 -16.05
CA PRO A 410 44.21 17.75 -17.40
C PRO A 410 44.52 16.27 -17.73
N ASP A 411 45.19 15.53 -16.84
CA ASP A 411 45.61 14.15 -17.08
C ASP A 411 44.45 13.16 -16.88
N THR A 412 44.07 12.45 -17.94
CA THR A 412 42.99 11.46 -17.94
C THR A 412 43.45 10.02 -17.68
N THR A 413 44.74 9.78 -17.46
CA THR A 413 45.30 8.44 -17.29
C THR A 413 44.66 7.69 -16.12
N LEU A 414 44.43 8.39 -15.00
CA LEU A 414 43.78 7.82 -13.82
C LEU A 414 42.32 7.45 -14.10
N LEU A 415 41.59 8.27 -14.86
CA LEU A 415 40.22 8.00 -15.28
C LEU A 415 40.16 6.74 -16.14
N THR A 416 41.01 6.63 -17.16
CA THR A 416 41.05 5.45 -18.04
C THR A 416 41.29 4.17 -17.24
N PHE A 417 42.29 4.18 -16.36
CA PHE A 417 42.55 3.04 -15.47
C PHE A 417 41.36 2.71 -14.57
N CYS A 418 40.72 3.74 -14.00
CA CYS A 418 39.56 3.56 -13.14
C CYS A 418 38.39 2.91 -13.91
N MET A 419 38.07 3.41 -15.10
CA MET A 419 36.97 2.88 -15.91
C MET A 419 37.22 1.42 -16.33
N GLU A 420 38.42 1.09 -16.80
CA GLU A 420 38.77 -0.30 -17.14
C GLU A 420 38.63 -1.24 -15.94
N LYS A 421 39.02 -0.78 -14.74
CA LYS A 421 38.89 -1.57 -13.52
C LYS A 421 37.43 -1.71 -13.10
N LEU A 422 36.63 -0.64 -13.17
CA LEU A 422 35.20 -0.68 -12.89
C LEU A 422 34.47 -1.66 -13.81
N GLU A 423 34.75 -1.61 -15.12
CA GLU A 423 34.18 -2.55 -16.09
C GLU A 423 34.54 -4.00 -15.78
N LYS A 424 35.81 -4.28 -15.42
CA LYS A 424 36.23 -5.62 -15.00
C LYS A 424 35.48 -6.09 -13.75
N LEU A 425 35.29 -5.22 -12.77
CA LEU A 425 34.57 -5.54 -11.54
C LEU A 425 33.10 -5.89 -11.82
N ILE A 426 32.41 -5.09 -12.64
CA ILE A 426 31.00 -5.32 -13.00
C ILE A 426 30.85 -6.58 -13.87
N ASN A 427 31.67 -6.72 -14.92
CA ASN A 427 31.63 -7.86 -15.82
C ASN A 427 31.95 -9.18 -15.13
N GLY A 428 32.83 -9.16 -14.12
CA GLY A 428 33.10 -10.31 -13.27
C GLY A 428 31.84 -10.81 -12.56
N SER A 429 31.05 -9.90 -11.99
CA SER A 429 29.83 -10.24 -11.26
C SER A 429 28.65 -10.68 -12.14
N ILE A 430 28.48 -10.07 -13.31
CA ILE A 430 27.39 -10.45 -14.24
C ILE A 430 27.58 -11.87 -14.81
N ASN A 431 28.83 -12.29 -15.01
CA ASN A 431 29.16 -13.56 -15.69
C ASN A 431 29.37 -14.76 -14.76
N THR A 432 29.41 -14.58 -13.44
CA THR A 432 29.58 -15.70 -12.49
C THR A 432 28.27 -16.48 -12.27
N SER A 433 28.35 -17.80 -12.38
CA SER A 433 27.21 -18.73 -12.35
C SER A 433 26.44 -18.81 -11.03
N GLU A 434 27.06 -18.36 -9.94
CA GLU A 434 26.46 -18.29 -8.60
C GLU A 434 25.58 -17.05 -8.44
N GLN A 435 25.89 -15.94 -9.11
CA GLN A 435 25.16 -14.67 -8.97
C GLN A 435 23.95 -14.50 -9.90
N HIS A 436 23.60 -15.51 -10.71
CA HIS A 436 22.54 -15.37 -11.70
C HIS A 436 21.22 -14.86 -11.08
N LEU A 437 20.56 -13.98 -11.83
CA LEU A 437 19.23 -13.50 -11.50
C LEU A 437 18.21 -14.45 -12.14
N ASN A 438 17.15 -14.78 -11.41
CA ASN A 438 16.05 -15.60 -11.88
C ASN A 438 14.85 -14.72 -12.23
N SER A 439 14.12 -15.10 -13.26
CA SER A 439 12.83 -14.47 -13.60
C SER A 439 11.68 -15.37 -13.18
N PRO A 440 10.87 -15.00 -12.16
CA PRO A 440 9.70 -15.76 -11.76
C PRO A 440 8.56 -15.51 -12.75
N SER A 441 8.02 -16.60 -13.31
CA SER A 441 7.01 -16.54 -14.39
C SER A 441 5.72 -15.84 -13.98
N CYS A 442 5.27 -16.01 -12.73
CA CYS A 442 4.01 -15.45 -12.22
C CYS A 442 4.12 -13.99 -11.73
N LEU A 443 5.30 -13.57 -11.25
CA LEU A 443 5.52 -12.20 -10.73
C LEU A 443 6.11 -11.25 -11.77
N ARG A 444 6.65 -11.78 -12.89
CA ARG A 444 7.36 -11.03 -13.96
C ARG A 444 8.42 -10.05 -13.42
N ASN A 445 9.16 -10.50 -12.40
CA ASN A 445 10.24 -9.76 -11.76
C ASN A 445 11.61 -10.42 -12.03
N VAL A 446 12.69 -9.82 -11.52
CA VAL A 446 14.04 -10.39 -11.56
C VAL A 446 14.57 -10.47 -10.13
N VAL A 447 14.98 -11.66 -9.68
CA VAL A 447 15.31 -11.95 -8.28
C VAL A 447 16.66 -12.66 -8.15
N PRO A 448 17.53 -12.31 -7.18
CA PRO A 448 18.78 -13.04 -6.93
C PRO A 448 18.57 -14.54 -6.66
N ARG A 449 19.40 -15.39 -7.28
CA ARG A 449 19.36 -16.85 -7.07
C ARG A 449 19.69 -17.27 -5.63
N ASP A 450 20.65 -16.62 -4.98
CA ASP A 450 21.05 -16.98 -3.61
C ASP A 450 19.93 -16.76 -2.59
N CYS A 451 19.08 -15.75 -2.78
CA CYS A 451 17.92 -15.49 -1.93
C CYS A 451 16.84 -16.60 -2.03
N VAL A 452 16.89 -17.40 -3.10
CA VAL A 452 15.96 -18.52 -3.33
C VAL A 452 16.50 -19.83 -2.75
N GLN A 453 17.83 -19.97 -2.68
CA GLN A 453 18.48 -21.20 -2.19
C GLN A 453 18.82 -21.16 -0.70
N SER A 454 19.00 -19.98 -0.09
CA SER A 454 19.46 -19.83 1.30
C SER A 454 18.43 -20.16 2.40
N ASN A 455 17.24 -20.66 2.04
CA ASN A 455 16.16 -20.99 2.99
C ASN A 455 15.83 -22.50 3.05
N PHE A 456 16.76 -23.36 2.64
CA PHE A 456 16.67 -24.82 2.79
C PHE A 456 17.55 -25.35 3.91
#